data_AF-A0A529SI85-F1
#
_entry.id   AF-A0A529SI85-F1
#
_cell.length_a   1.000
_cell.length_b   1.000
_cell.length_c   1.000
_cell.angle_alpha   90.00
_cell.angle_beta   90.00
_cell.angle_gamma   90.00
#
_symmetry.space_group_name_H-M   'P 1'
#
loop_
_entity.id
_entity.type
_entity.pdbx_description
1 polymer ?
#
loop_
_entity_poly.entity_id
_entity_poly.type
_entity_poly.pdbx_seq_one_letter_code
_entity_poly.pdbx_strand_id
1 'polypeptide(L)'
;LSDEQISAQVDYCLRKEWSIGVEYTDDPHPRNIFWEMWGNPMFDLKDAAGVMMEIRACRFAQPNSYIRLNAFDSSRGFETVMLSFIVNRPKVEPKFVLTRTETDSRVQRYSMKAAL
;
A
#
# COMPACT_ATOMS: atom_id res chain seq x y z
N LEU A 1 -5.04 10.84 -5.39
CA LEU A 1 -6.40 10.62 -5.94
C LEU A 1 -7.37 11.33 -5.01
N SER A 2 -8.41 11.97 -5.56
CA SER A 2 -9.51 12.48 -4.73
C SER A 2 -10.33 11.32 -4.16
N ASP A 3 -11.15 11.57 -3.15
CA ASP A 3 -11.98 10.52 -2.54
C ASP A 3 -13.00 9.96 -3.54
N GLU A 4 -13.52 10.76 -4.47
CA GLU A 4 -14.40 10.30 -5.54
C GLU A 4 -13.66 9.35 -6.50
N GLN A 5 -12.40 9.67 -6.85
CA GLN A 5 -11.58 8.82 -7.69
C GLN A 5 -11.25 7.49 -7.00
N ILE A 6 -10.94 7.52 -5.71
CA ILE A 6 -10.67 6.30 -4.92
C ILE A 6 -11.95 5.46 -4.83
N SER A 7 -13.10 6.07 -4.53
CA SER A 7 -14.39 5.36 -4.50
C SER A 7 -14.68 4.66 -5.83
N ALA A 8 -14.40 5.30 -6.97
CA ALA A 8 -14.57 4.67 -8.27
C ALA A 8 -13.63 3.48 -8.52
N GLN A 9 -12.41 3.50 -7.98
CA GLN A 9 -11.50 2.34 -7.99
C GLN A 9 -12.01 1.21 -7.10
N VAL A 10 -12.53 1.54 -5.91
CA VAL A 10 -13.15 0.56 -5.01
C VAL A 10 -14.34 -0.11 -5.68
N ASP A 11 -15.24 0.66 -6.30
CA ASP A 11 -16.39 0.11 -7.04
C ASP A 11 -15.95 -0.83 -8.17
N TYR A 12 -14.84 -0.52 -8.84
CA TYR A 12 -14.25 -1.42 -9.83
C TYR A 12 -13.80 -2.74 -9.20
N CYS A 13 -13.08 -2.70 -8.07
CA CYS A 13 -12.65 -3.91 -7.35
C CYS A 13 -13.84 -4.75 -6.86
N LEU A 14 -14.89 -4.11 -6.32
CA LEU A 14 -16.10 -4.81 -5.86
C LEU A 14 -16.85 -5.48 -7.02
N ARG A 15 -16.95 -4.84 -8.19
CA ARG A 15 -17.51 -5.47 -9.41
C ARG A 15 -16.69 -6.66 -9.92
N LYS A 16 -15.41 -6.74 -9.55
CA LYS A 16 -14.54 -7.88 -9.84
C LYS A 16 -14.60 -8.97 -8.76
N GLU A 17 -15.42 -8.78 -7.73
CA GLU A 17 -15.52 -9.69 -6.57
C GLU A 17 -14.18 -9.86 -5.84
N TRP A 18 -13.31 -8.85 -5.92
CA TRP A 18 -12.03 -8.86 -5.21
C TRP A 18 -12.19 -8.41 -3.77
N SER A 19 -11.48 -9.07 -2.86
CA SER A 19 -11.37 -8.62 -1.47
C SER A 19 -10.44 -7.42 -1.37
N ILE A 20 -10.71 -6.51 -0.43
CA ILE A 20 -9.98 -5.24 -0.31
C ILE A 20 -9.30 -5.13 1.05
N GLY A 21 -8.00 -4.92 1.06
CA GLY A 21 -7.20 -4.62 2.26
C GLY A 21 -6.69 -3.19 2.26
N VAL A 22 -6.62 -2.59 3.45
CA VAL A 22 -5.94 -1.31 3.69
C VAL A 22 -4.71 -1.58 4.52
N GLU A 23 -3.57 -1.04 4.11
CA GLU A 23 -2.29 -1.23 4.77
C GLU A 23 -1.53 0.10 4.87
N TYR A 24 -0.68 0.23 5.90
CA TYR A 24 0.10 1.45 6.11
C TYR A 24 1.53 1.17 6.56
N THR A 25 2.43 2.11 6.32
CA THR A 25 3.82 2.05 6.82
C THR A 25 4.44 3.44 6.89
N ASP A 26 5.43 3.60 7.77
CA ASP A 26 6.37 4.72 7.80
C ASP A 26 7.72 4.37 7.17
N ASP A 27 7.97 3.11 6.82
CA ASP A 27 9.17 2.65 6.10
C ASP A 27 8.85 2.42 4.61
N PRO A 28 9.16 3.38 3.72
CA PRO A 28 8.91 3.26 2.29
C PRO A 28 9.94 2.40 1.56
N HIS A 29 10.82 1.68 2.25
CA HIS A 29 11.83 0.84 1.58
C HIS A 29 11.16 -0.10 0.56
N PRO A 30 11.62 -0.16 -0.70
CA PRO A 30 10.91 -0.89 -1.77
C PRO A 30 10.89 -2.42 -1.56
N ARG A 31 11.69 -2.93 -0.60
CA ARG A 31 11.69 -4.33 -0.16
C ARG A 31 10.95 -4.55 1.16
N ASN A 32 10.35 -3.51 1.73
CA ASN A 32 9.38 -3.65 2.80
C ASN A 32 8.06 -4.14 2.18
N ILE A 33 7.91 -5.46 2.11
CA ILE A 33 6.80 -6.13 1.41
C ILE A 33 5.54 -6.15 2.28
N PHE A 34 5.71 -6.39 3.58
CA PHE A 34 4.62 -6.50 4.56
C PHE A 34 4.47 -5.18 5.30
N TRP A 35 3.41 -4.45 4.95
CA TRP A 35 3.01 -3.24 5.66
C TRP A 35 2.07 -3.63 6.81
N GLU A 36 1.87 -2.70 7.74
CA GLU A 36 0.95 -2.91 8.85
C GLU A 36 -0.49 -2.98 8.32
N MET A 37 -1.22 -4.02 8.74
CA MET A 37 -2.61 -4.20 8.32
C MET A 37 -3.52 -3.23 9.09
N TRP A 38 -4.39 -2.52 8.37
CA TRP A 38 -5.50 -1.80 8.98
C TRP A 38 -6.71 -2.72 9.09
N GLY A 39 -6.81 -3.42 10.22
CA GLY A 39 -7.85 -4.42 10.45
C GLY A 39 -7.72 -5.64 9.52
N ASN A 40 -8.84 -6.32 9.29
CA ASN A 40 -8.90 -7.47 8.38
C ASN A 40 -9.29 -7.01 6.97
N PRO A 41 -8.85 -7.73 5.91
CA PRO A 41 -9.37 -7.50 4.57
C PRO A 41 -10.90 -7.62 4.56
N MET A 42 -11.54 -6.73 3.81
CA MET A 42 -12.98 -6.65 3.68
C MET A 42 -13.43 -7.58 2.54
N PHE A 43 -14.25 -8.56 2.90
CA PHE A 43 -14.88 -9.52 1.99
C PHE A 43 -16.37 -9.17 1.82
N ASP A 44 -16.96 -9.60 0.70
CA ASP A 44 -18.41 -9.54 0.43
C ASP A 44 -19.08 -8.16 0.54
N LEU A 45 -18.31 -7.07 0.53
CA LEU A 45 -18.86 -5.72 0.51
C LEU A 45 -19.64 -5.46 -0.78
N LYS A 46 -20.76 -4.75 -0.63
CA LYS A 46 -21.66 -4.40 -1.74
C LYS A 46 -21.61 -2.93 -2.13
N ASP A 47 -20.98 -2.09 -1.30
CA ASP A 47 -20.77 -0.68 -1.58
C ASP A 47 -19.35 -0.23 -1.21
N ALA A 48 -18.88 0.82 -1.88
CA ALA A 48 -17.58 1.43 -1.59
C ALA A 48 -17.57 2.25 -0.29
N ALA A 49 -18.72 2.59 0.28
CA ALA A 49 -18.80 3.48 1.44
C ALA A 49 -18.13 2.84 2.66
N GLY A 50 -18.30 1.52 2.85
CA GLY A 50 -17.59 0.76 3.88
C GLY A 50 -16.07 0.88 3.79
N VAL A 51 -15.51 0.62 2.60
CA VAL A 51 -14.05 0.74 2.37
C VAL A 51 -13.57 2.17 2.57
N MET A 52 -14.31 3.16 2.05
CA MET A 52 -13.95 4.57 2.18
C MET A 52 -13.99 5.05 3.63
N MET A 53 -14.84 4.47 4.48
CA MET A 53 -14.85 4.73 5.92
C MET A 53 -13.54 4.28 6.57
N GLU A 54 -13.08 3.07 6.26
CA GLU A 54 -11.81 2.54 6.79
C GLU A 54 -10.60 3.34 6.31
N ILE A 55 -10.58 3.76 5.04
CA ILE A 55 -9.52 4.64 4.52
C ILE A 55 -9.47 5.96 5.29
N ARG A 56 -10.62 6.57 5.57
CA ARG A 56 -10.68 7.82 6.35
C ARG A 56 -10.23 7.61 7.80
N ALA A 57 -10.64 6.52 8.43
CA ALA A 57 -10.21 6.18 9.79
C ALA A 57 -8.69 5.94 9.87
N CYS A 58 -8.13 5.20 8.90
CA CYS A 58 -6.70 4.95 8.80
C CYS A 58 -5.92 6.26 8.58
N ARG A 59 -6.36 7.12 7.66
CA ARG A 59 -5.75 8.45 7.42
C ARG A 59 -5.79 9.34 8.68
N PHE A 60 -6.86 9.27 9.45
CA PHE A 60 -6.99 10.04 10.69
C PHE A 60 -6.01 9.54 11.76
N ALA A 61 -5.88 8.22 11.92
CA ALA A 61 -4.97 7.62 12.89
C ALA A 61 -3.49 7.71 12.47
N GLN A 62 -3.20 7.61 11.18
CA GLN A 62 -1.86 7.54 10.59
C GLN A 62 -1.63 8.61 9.50
N PRO A 63 -1.74 9.91 9.83
CA PRO A 63 -1.75 10.98 8.83
C PRO A 63 -0.41 11.15 8.11
N ASN A 64 0.69 10.75 8.75
CA ASN A 64 2.06 10.87 8.23
C ASN A 64 2.62 9.56 7.67
N SER A 65 1.78 8.52 7.51
CA SER A 65 2.21 7.25 6.94
C SER A 65 1.82 7.16 5.46
N TYR A 66 2.53 6.31 4.72
CA TYR A 66 1.99 5.81 3.47
C TYR A 66 0.82 4.90 3.78
N ILE A 67 -0.28 5.07 3.06
CA ILE A 67 -1.42 4.17 3.15
C ILE A 67 -1.68 3.69 1.72
N ARG A 68 -1.79 2.37 1.55
CA ARG A 68 -2.15 1.74 0.28
C ARG A 68 -3.44 0.95 0.42
N LEU A 69 -4.17 0.89 -0.68
CA LEU A 69 -5.25 -0.08 -0.88
C LEU A 69 -4.73 -1.21 -1.74
N ASN A 70 -4.98 -2.45 -1.31
CA ASN A 70 -4.71 -3.66 -2.07
C ASN A 70 -6.03 -4.37 -2.38
N ALA A 71 -6.20 -4.85 -3.60
CA ALA A 71 -7.32 -5.70 -3.99
C ALA A 71 -6.83 -7.08 -4.43
N PHE A 72 -7.40 -8.13 -3.86
CA PHE A 72 -6.96 -9.52 -4.02
C PHE A 72 -8.03 -10.35 -4.74
N ASP A 73 -7.59 -11.11 -5.73
CA ASP A 73 -8.41 -12.07 -6.46
C ASP A 73 -8.15 -13.48 -5.95
N SER A 74 -9.21 -14.15 -5.49
CA SER A 74 -9.15 -15.54 -5.01
C SER A 74 -9.47 -16.56 -6.10
N SER A 75 -9.67 -16.14 -7.35
CA SER A 75 -9.91 -17.04 -8.47
C SER A 75 -8.70 -17.95 -8.67
N ARG A 76 -8.97 -19.25 -8.80
CA ARG A 76 -7.94 -20.28 -9.00
C ARG A 76 -7.03 -19.91 -10.17
N GLY A 77 -5.72 -19.91 -9.92
CA GLY A 77 -4.71 -19.55 -10.91
C GLY A 77 -4.28 -18.08 -10.89
N PHE A 78 -5.00 -17.21 -10.18
CA PHE A 78 -4.55 -15.86 -9.85
C PHE A 78 -4.08 -15.78 -8.40
N GLU A 79 -4.98 -15.99 -7.42
CA GLU A 79 -4.68 -16.09 -5.98
C GLU A 79 -3.68 -15.03 -5.48
N THR A 80 -3.87 -13.77 -5.91
CA THR A 80 -2.86 -12.71 -5.76
C THR A 80 -3.48 -11.30 -5.71
N VAL A 81 -2.65 -10.31 -5.36
CA VAL A 81 -2.98 -8.89 -5.50
C VAL A 81 -3.07 -8.53 -6.98
N MET A 82 -4.22 -8.03 -7.41
CA MET A 82 -4.45 -7.58 -8.78
C MET A 82 -4.34 -6.06 -8.93
N LEU A 83 -4.51 -5.32 -7.84
CA LEU A 83 -4.42 -3.86 -7.82
C LEU A 83 -3.81 -3.40 -6.49
N SER A 84 -2.85 -2.47 -6.57
CA SER A 84 -2.26 -1.82 -5.40
C SER A 84 -1.98 -0.35 -5.73
N PHE A 85 -2.49 0.58 -4.91
CA PHE A 85 -2.22 2.01 -5.09
C PHE A 85 -2.23 2.79 -3.78
N ILE A 86 -1.47 3.89 -3.78
CA ILE A 86 -1.33 4.79 -2.64
C ILE A 86 -2.56 5.69 -2.50
N VAL A 87 -3.13 5.73 -1.30
CA VAL A 87 -4.25 6.60 -0.90
C VAL A 87 -3.84 7.67 0.13
N ASN A 88 -2.66 7.57 0.74
CA ASN A 88 -2.08 8.63 1.59
C ASN A 88 -0.56 8.65 1.48
N ARG A 89 0.04 9.83 1.63
CA ARG A 89 1.49 10.02 1.71
C ARG A 89 1.82 10.96 2.88
N PRO A 90 2.99 10.82 3.50
CA PRO A 90 3.49 11.85 4.40
C PRO A 90 3.55 13.22 3.70
N LYS A 91 3.44 14.30 4.48
CA LYS A 91 3.61 15.67 3.96
C LYS A 91 5.04 15.92 3.45
N VAL A 92 6.02 15.26 4.05
CA VAL A 92 7.44 15.33 3.67
C VAL A 92 7.93 13.92 3.41
N GLU A 93 8.32 13.64 2.17
CA GLU A 93 8.83 12.35 1.74
C GLU A 93 10.27 12.13 2.27
N PRO A 94 10.57 11.00 2.95
CA PRO A 94 11.93 10.66 3.32
C PRO A 94 12.79 10.42 2.08
N LYS A 95 14.08 10.68 2.19
CA LYS A 95 15.06 10.41 1.14
C LYS A 95 15.66 9.03 1.33
N PHE A 96 16.17 8.46 0.25
CA PHE A 96 16.94 7.22 0.31
C PHE A 96 18.43 7.51 0.26
N VAL A 97 19.17 6.89 1.17
CA VAL A 97 20.63 6.84 1.14
C VAL A 97 21.05 5.53 0.46
N LEU A 98 21.85 5.66 -0.61
CA LEU A 98 22.45 4.52 -1.30
C LEU A 98 23.88 4.31 -0.79
N THR A 99 24.08 3.24 -0.03
CA THR A 99 25.40 2.82 0.43
C THR A 99 26.06 1.94 -0.63
N ARG A 100 27.33 2.19 -0.90
CA ARG A 100 28.17 1.40 -1.81
C ARG A 100 29.31 0.81 -1.00
N THR A 101 29.32 -0.51 -0.85
CA THR A 101 30.39 -1.23 -0.19
C THR A 101 31.26 -1.87 -1.25
N GLU A 102 32.52 -1.45 -1.33
CA GLU A 102 33.53 -2.07 -2.19
C GLU A 102 33.81 -3.50 -1.69
N THR A 103 33.92 -4.43 -2.62
CA THR A 103 34.21 -5.85 -2.35
C THR A 103 35.33 -6.32 -3.29
N ASP A 104 35.29 -7.56 -3.78
CA ASP A 104 36.35 -8.07 -4.64
C ASP A 104 36.47 -7.26 -5.93
N SER A 105 37.70 -6.81 -6.22
CA SER A 105 38.03 -6.05 -7.42
C SER A 105 37.24 -4.73 -7.55
N ARG A 106 36.30 -4.64 -8.50
CA ARG A 106 35.48 -3.44 -8.77
C ARG A 106 33.99 -3.70 -8.49
N VAL A 107 33.67 -4.76 -7.74
CA VAL A 107 32.30 -5.11 -7.38
C VAL A 107 31.84 -4.27 -6.19
N GLN A 108 30.69 -3.63 -6.35
CA GLN A 108 30.01 -2.91 -5.28
C GLN A 108 28.76 -3.67 -4.84
N ARG A 109 28.62 -3.85 -3.52
CA ARG A 109 27.36 -4.29 -2.89
C ARG A 109 26.57 -3.06 -2.45
N TYR A 110 25.30 -3.02 -2.84
CA TYR A 110 24.42 -1.90 -2.57
C TYR A 110 23.48 -2.21 -1.40
N SER A 111 23.29 -1.22 -0.54
CA SER A 111 22.18 -1.19 0.40
C SER A 111 21.48 0.15 0.35
N MET A 112 20.18 0.14 0.62
CA MET A 112 19.33 1.31 0.62
C MET A 112 18.72 1.47 2.01
N LYS A 113 18.68 2.70 2.51
CA LYS A 113 18.03 3.02 3.79
C LYS A 113 17.22 4.30 3.63
N ALA A 114 15.99 4.31 4.15
CA ALA A 114 15.21 5.54 4.28
C ALA A 114 15.79 6.42 5.39
N ALA A 115 15.92 7.72 5.12
CA ALA A 115 16.36 8.74 6.05
C ALA A 115 15.44 9.96 5.93
N LEU A 116 15.08 10.55 7.07
CA LEU A 116 14.37 11.84 7.12
C LEU A 116 15.26 12.97 6.61
#